data_AF-A0A8D8QQQ1-F1
#
_entry.id   AF-A0A8D8QQQ1-F1
#
_cell.length_a   1.000
_cell.length_b   1.000
_cell.length_c   1.000
_cell.angle_alpha   90.00
_cell.angle_beta   90.00
_cell.angle_gamma   90.00
#
_symmetry.space_group_name_H-M   'P 1'
#
loop_
_entity.id
_entity.type
_entity.pdbx_description
1 polymer ?
#
loop_
_entity_poly.entity_id
_entity_poly.type
_entity_poly.pdbx_seq_one_letter_code
_entity_poly.pdbx_strand_id
1 'polypeptide(L)'
;MLSTKLDQIAENEEDEEVDIERRWAILKNTIQECAREICGEKEKRKSTNPWFDGECSGVVERRKAMRQKWLESNNDDDRTLYNNLNKITVKLLRKKKREWLNGLITRAEEDRTRNNTREFYRTSRFFSKEYKPKAYGVKDKEGQVIMQQKEGLERWKEYFEGLLNGEVRERQEPTIKYQNVQPRIEIPSIEEVEKAINELKNNKAPGEILLSSRFMN
;
A
#
# COMPACT_ATOMS: atom_id res chain seq x y z
N MET A 1 -3.29 22.05 -25.63
CA MET A 1 -2.83 20.65 -25.80
C MET A 1 -4.00 19.69 -25.78
N LEU A 2 -4.74 19.55 -24.67
CA LEU A 2 -5.95 18.71 -24.63
C LEU A 2 -7.12 19.31 -25.41
N SER A 3 -7.44 20.60 -25.20
CA SER A 3 -8.49 21.27 -25.99
C SER A 3 -8.14 21.28 -27.47
N THR A 4 -6.93 21.71 -27.84
CA THR A 4 -6.46 21.73 -29.24
C THR A 4 -6.53 20.36 -29.94
N LYS A 5 -6.30 19.25 -29.24
CA LYS A 5 -6.43 17.89 -29.80
C LYS A 5 -7.90 17.46 -29.91
N LEU A 6 -8.77 17.89 -28.99
CA LEU A 6 -10.21 17.65 -29.05
C LEU A 6 -10.89 18.50 -30.14
N ASP A 7 -10.45 19.74 -30.31
CA ASP A 7 -10.93 20.67 -31.33
C ASP A 7 -10.59 20.16 -32.74
N GLN A 8 -9.40 19.57 -32.94
CA GLN A 8 -9.01 18.87 -34.19
C GLN A 8 -9.82 17.60 -34.47
N ILE A 9 -10.40 16.95 -33.45
CA ILE A 9 -11.27 15.79 -33.64
C ILE A 9 -12.66 16.26 -34.04
N ALA A 10 -13.15 17.34 -33.45
CA ALA A 10 -14.44 17.96 -33.79
C ALA A 10 -14.44 18.58 -35.21
N GLU A 11 -13.32 19.15 -35.66
CA GLU A 11 -13.19 19.72 -37.02
C GLU A 11 -13.10 18.66 -38.13
N ASN A 12 -12.82 17.38 -37.81
CA ASN A 12 -12.84 16.27 -38.77
C ASN A 12 -14.24 15.59 -38.87
N GLU A 13 -15.25 16.07 -38.14
CA GLU A 13 -16.61 15.48 -38.08
C GLU A 13 -17.61 16.10 -39.09
N GLU A 14 -17.19 16.43 -40.32
CA GLU A 14 -18.16 16.85 -41.36
C GLU A 14 -18.74 15.72 -42.23
N ASP A 15 -18.31 14.45 -42.12
CA ASP A 15 -18.89 13.38 -42.93
C ASP A 15 -19.18 12.05 -42.19
N GLU A 16 -20.41 11.57 -42.42
CA GLU A 16 -20.98 10.22 -42.26
C GLU A 16 -21.11 9.60 -40.86
N GLU A 17 -22.36 9.47 -40.39
CA GLU A 17 -22.95 8.43 -39.51
C GLU A 17 -21.98 7.49 -38.74
N VAL A 18 -21.02 8.05 -38.00
CA VAL A 18 -20.05 7.25 -37.25
C VAL A 18 -20.73 6.67 -36.01
N ASP A 19 -20.78 5.33 -35.97
CA ASP A 19 -21.17 4.50 -34.83
C ASP A 19 -20.70 5.10 -33.48
N ILE A 20 -21.65 5.25 -32.55
CA ILE A 20 -21.45 5.87 -31.23
C ILE A 20 -20.31 5.19 -30.47
N GLU A 21 -20.17 3.87 -30.63
CA GLU A 21 -19.10 3.10 -29.98
C GLU A 21 -17.72 3.51 -30.49
N ARG A 22 -17.61 3.82 -31.79
CA ARG A 22 -16.38 4.30 -32.43
C ARG A 22 -16.04 5.72 -31.97
N ARG A 23 -17.03 6.61 -31.85
CA ARG A 23 -16.82 7.98 -31.30
C ARG A 23 -16.35 7.93 -29.85
N TRP A 24 -16.98 7.09 -29.03
CA TRP A 24 -16.57 6.89 -27.64
C TRP A 24 -15.15 6.32 -27.53
N ALA A 25 -14.80 5.36 -28.37
CA ALA A 25 -13.45 4.79 -28.41
C ALA A 25 -12.39 5.84 -28.76
N ILE A 26 -12.64 6.69 -29.76
CA ILE A 26 -11.74 7.79 -30.15
C ILE A 26 -11.57 8.76 -28.97
N LEU A 27 -12.66 9.25 -28.38
CA LEU A 27 -12.62 10.18 -27.25
C LEU A 27 -11.86 9.59 -26.04
N LYS A 28 -12.15 8.33 -25.71
CA LYS A 28 -11.49 7.65 -24.59
C LYS A 28 -9.99 7.51 -24.82
N ASN A 29 -9.58 7.10 -26.03
CA ASN A 29 -8.17 6.93 -26.37
C ASN A 29 -7.42 8.26 -26.35
N THR A 30 -8.00 9.33 -26.89
CA THR A 30 -7.36 10.65 -26.96
C THR A 30 -7.19 11.25 -25.57
N ILE A 31 -8.18 11.12 -24.68
CA ILE A 31 -8.07 11.51 -23.27
C ILE A 31 -6.97 10.71 -22.58
N GLN A 32 -6.92 9.39 -22.79
CA GLN A 32 -5.90 8.52 -22.18
C GLN A 32 -4.49 8.84 -22.68
N GLU A 33 -4.31 9.13 -23.97
CA GLU A 33 -3.03 9.53 -24.55
C GLU A 33 -2.57 10.88 -24.04
N CYS A 34 -3.45 11.89 -24.01
CA CYS A 34 -3.11 13.19 -23.45
C CYS A 34 -2.77 13.10 -21.95
N ALA A 35 -3.51 12.29 -21.19
CA ALA A 35 -3.20 12.03 -19.79
C ALA A 35 -1.85 11.33 -19.63
N ARG A 36 -1.50 10.40 -20.52
CA ARG A 36 -0.20 9.71 -20.52
C ARG A 36 0.95 10.67 -20.86
N GLU A 37 0.75 11.59 -21.81
CA GLU A 37 1.73 12.61 -22.18
C GLU A 37 1.97 13.63 -21.05
N ILE A 38 0.90 14.16 -20.45
CA ILE A 38 0.99 15.23 -19.44
C ILE A 38 1.36 14.69 -18.07
N CYS A 39 0.70 13.60 -17.65
CA CYS A 39 0.84 13.07 -16.29
C CYS A 39 1.83 11.90 -16.19
N GLY A 40 2.30 11.36 -17.32
CA GLY A 40 3.11 10.16 -17.37
C GLY A 40 2.30 8.88 -17.10
N GLU A 41 2.90 7.72 -17.37
CA GLU A 41 2.31 6.44 -16.98
C GLU A 41 2.84 6.03 -15.61
N LYS A 42 1.94 5.88 -14.64
CA LYS A 42 2.31 5.28 -13.36
C LYS A 42 2.61 3.82 -13.61
N GLU A 43 3.87 3.41 -13.36
CA GLU A 43 4.21 2.00 -13.37
C GLU A 43 3.20 1.23 -12.52
N LYS A 44 2.59 0.20 -13.13
CA LYS A 44 1.77 -0.74 -12.38
C LYS A 44 2.64 -1.21 -11.22
N ARG A 45 2.17 -0.95 -9.99
CA ARG A 45 2.87 -1.39 -8.78
C ARG A 45 3.24 -2.86 -9.00
N LYS A 46 4.55 -3.17 -8.93
CA LYS A 46 5.03 -4.56 -9.00
C LYS A 46 4.11 -5.39 -8.12
N SER A 47 3.58 -6.47 -8.68
CA SER A 47 2.57 -7.31 -8.04
C SER A 47 2.88 -7.43 -6.55
N THR A 48 1.97 -6.96 -5.71
CA THR A 48 2.15 -6.98 -4.24
C THR A 48 2.24 -8.42 -3.71
N ASN A 49 2.02 -9.42 -4.56
CA ASN A 49 2.21 -10.83 -4.27
C ASN A 49 3.55 -11.32 -4.84
N PRO A 50 4.60 -11.48 -4.01
CA PRO A 50 5.91 -11.95 -4.47
C PRO A 50 5.91 -13.41 -4.97
N TRP A 51 4.87 -14.18 -4.65
CA TRP A 51 4.72 -15.58 -5.08
C TRP A 51 3.94 -15.76 -6.37
N PHE A 52 3.29 -14.70 -6.88
CA PHE A 52 2.47 -14.77 -8.09
C PHE A 52 3.35 -14.44 -9.29
N ASP A 53 3.78 -15.47 -10.00
CA ASP A 53 4.68 -15.39 -11.16
C ASP A 53 3.92 -15.35 -12.50
N GLY A 54 4.66 -15.27 -13.61
CA GLY A 54 4.09 -15.28 -14.95
C GLY A 54 3.35 -16.59 -15.28
N GLU A 55 3.79 -17.72 -14.71
CA GLU A 55 3.13 -19.01 -14.84
C GLU A 55 1.72 -18.97 -14.20
N CYS A 56 1.62 -18.38 -12.99
CA CYS A 56 0.35 -18.13 -12.31
C CYS A 56 -0.58 -17.24 -13.15
N SER A 57 -0.05 -16.19 -13.79
CA SER A 57 -0.84 -15.34 -14.68
C SER A 57 -1.38 -16.14 -15.87
N GLY A 58 -0.51 -16.90 -16.55
CA GLY A 58 -0.87 -17.67 -17.73
C GLY A 58 -1.96 -18.71 -17.46
N VAL A 59 -1.89 -19.46 -16.35
CA VAL A 59 -2.94 -20.43 -16.01
C VAL A 59 -4.26 -19.75 -15.66
N VAL A 60 -4.22 -18.58 -15.01
CA VAL A 60 -5.41 -17.80 -14.66
C VAL A 60 -6.08 -17.25 -15.90
N GLU A 61 -5.30 -16.74 -16.87
CA GLU A 61 -5.79 -16.25 -18.15
C GLU A 61 -6.42 -17.36 -18.97
N ARG A 62 -5.77 -18.53 -19.10
CA ARG A 62 -6.34 -19.70 -19.79
C ARG A 62 -7.66 -20.15 -19.17
N ARG A 63 -7.72 -20.21 -17.83
CA ARG A 63 -8.96 -20.52 -17.11
C ARG A 63 -10.04 -19.48 -17.36
N LYS A 64 -9.69 -18.18 -17.40
CA LYS A 64 -10.63 -17.09 -17.67
C LYS A 64 -11.18 -17.18 -19.10
N ALA A 65 -10.32 -17.41 -20.09
CA ALA A 65 -10.71 -17.59 -21.48
C ALA A 65 -11.67 -18.78 -21.64
N MET A 66 -11.37 -19.93 -21.02
CA MET A 66 -12.26 -21.10 -21.09
C MET A 66 -13.58 -20.90 -20.34
N ARG A 67 -13.57 -20.15 -19.22
CA ARG A 67 -14.82 -19.75 -18.56
C ARG A 67 -15.68 -18.90 -19.49
N GLN A 68 -15.08 -17.97 -20.20
CA GLN A 68 -15.79 -17.11 -21.15
C GLN A 68 -16.40 -17.95 -22.29
N LYS A 69 -15.61 -18.84 -22.90
CA LYS A 69 -16.12 -19.77 -23.93
C LYS A 69 -17.29 -20.61 -23.43
N TRP A 70 -17.19 -21.18 -22.23
CA TRP A 70 -18.27 -21.98 -21.64
C TRP A 70 -19.54 -21.14 -21.40
N LEU A 71 -19.41 -19.88 -20.98
CA LEU A 71 -20.57 -18.98 -20.80
C LEU A 71 -21.24 -18.62 -22.13
N GLU A 72 -20.49 -18.60 -23.22
CA GLU A 72 -21.00 -18.29 -24.58
C GLU A 72 -21.62 -19.53 -25.24
N SER A 73 -20.97 -20.69 -25.14
CA SER A 73 -21.41 -21.93 -25.80
C SER A 73 -22.47 -22.71 -25.00
N ASN A 74 -22.46 -22.57 -23.66
CA ASN A 74 -23.24 -23.37 -22.71
C ASN A 74 -23.14 -24.89 -22.93
N ASN A 75 -22.04 -25.37 -23.51
CA ASN A 75 -21.80 -26.79 -23.78
C ASN A 75 -21.20 -27.51 -22.55
N ASP A 76 -21.53 -28.78 -22.36
CA ASP A 76 -21.01 -29.59 -21.25
C ASP A 76 -19.53 -29.97 -21.45
N ASP A 77 -19.08 -30.16 -22.71
CA ASP A 77 -17.66 -30.40 -22.99
C ASP A 77 -16.78 -29.23 -22.55
N ASP A 78 -17.19 -27.99 -22.86
CA ASP A 78 -16.49 -26.78 -22.43
C ASP A 78 -16.50 -26.63 -20.91
N ARG A 79 -17.59 -27.06 -20.24
CA ARG A 79 -17.67 -27.12 -18.79
C ARG A 79 -16.66 -28.10 -18.22
N THR A 80 -16.50 -29.29 -18.81
CA THR A 80 -15.51 -30.27 -18.35
C THR A 80 -14.07 -29.77 -18.52
N LEU A 81 -13.77 -29.12 -19.65
CA LEU A 81 -12.47 -28.49 -19.92
C LEU A 81 -12.18 -27.36 -18.93
N TYR A 82 -13.16 -26.49 -18.66
CA TYR A 82 -13.05 -25.45 -17.64
C TYR A 82 -12.79 -26.05 -16.26
N ASN A 83 -13.53 -27.09 -15.86
CA ASN A 83 -13.35 -27.74 -14.56
C ASN A 83 -11.94 -28.33 -14.41
N ASN A 84 -11.42 -28.97 -15.46
CA ASN A 84 -10.06 -29.51 -15.48
C ASN A 84 -9.01 -28.40 -15.37
N LEU A 85 -9.14 -27.33 -16.15
CA LEU A 85 -8.25 -26.16 -16.04
C LEU A 85 -8.35 -25.48 -14.68
N ASN A 86 -9.54 -25.40 -14.09
CA ASN A 86 -9.72 -24.83 -12.75
C ASN A 86 -9.01 -25.67 -11.69
N LYS A 87 -9.11 -27.01 -11.76
CA LYS A 87 -8.35 -27.92 -10.86
C LYS A 87 -6.84 -27.70 -10.99
N ILE A 88 -6.32 -27.66 -12.21
CA ILE A 88 -4.89 -27.42 -12.48
C ILE A 88 -4.46 -26.05 -11.93
N THR A 89 -5.24 -25.01 -12.23
CA THR A 89 -4.97 -23.63 -11.80
C THR A 89 -4.94 -23.52 -10.29
N VAL A 90 -5.96 -24.04 -9.60
CA VAL A 90 -6.04 -24.00 -8.13
C VAL A 90 -4.89 -24.80 -7.50
N LYS A 91 -4.54 -25.96 -8.06
CA LYS A 91 -3.41 -26.77 -7.58
C LYS A 91 -2.08 -26.01 -7.71
N LEU A 92 -1.82 -25.38 -8.85
CA LEU A 92 -0.61 -24.60 -9.08
C LEU A 92 -0.52 -23.39 -8.15
N LEU A 93 -1.59 -22.60 -8.05
CA LEU A 93 -1.62 -21.42 -7.18
C LEU A 93 -1.40 -21.79 -5.70
N ARG A 94 -2.01 -22.89 -5.23
CA ARG A 94 -1.79 -23.41 -3.88
C ARG A 94 -0.35 -23.85 -3.66
N LYS A 95 0.26 -24.53 -4.65
CA LYS A 95 1.65 -24.97 -4.60
C LYS A 95 2.61 -23.77 -4.50
N LYS A 96 2.54 -22.83 -5.43
CA LYS A 96 3.40 -21.63 -5.46
C LYS A 96 3.28 -20.79 -4.19
N LYS A 97 2.04 -20.58 -3.71
CA LYS A 97 1.81 -19.88 -2.44
C LYS A 97 2.44 -20.62 -1.26
N ARG A 98 2.32 -21.95 -1.21
CA ARG A 98 2.91 -22.78 -0.14
C ARG A 98 4.43 -22.75 -0.18
N GLU A 99 5.05 -22.88 -1.35
CA GLU A 99 6.50 -22.80 -1.53
C GLU A 99 7.05 -21.47 -1.01
N TRP A 100 6.38 -20.36 -1.36
CA TRP A 100 6.77 -19.05 -0.87
C TRP A 100 6.61 -18.90 0.65
N LEU A 101 5.49 -19.38 1.22
CA LEU A 101 5.28 -19.36 2.68
C LEU A 101 6.32 -20.22 3.41
N ASN A 102 6.64 -21.40 2.90
CA ASN A 102 7.68 -22.26 3.47
C ASN A 102 9.04 -21.56 3.41
N GLY A 103 9.38 -20.92 2.30
CA GLY A 103 10.61 -20.14 2.19
C GLY A 103 10.69 -18.95 3.16
N LEU A 104 9.56 -18.33 3.51
CA LEU A 104 9.51 -17.32 4.56
C LEU A 104 9.75 -17.91 5.96
N ILE A 105 9.20 -19.09 6.24
CA ILE A 105 9.39 -19.78 7.53
C ILE A 105 10.86 -20.18 7.68
N THR A 106 11.46 -20.79 6.66
CA THR A 106 12.89 -21.16 6.68
C THR A 106 13.78 -19.95 6.90
N ARG A 107 13.51 -18.81 6.24
CA ARG A 107 14.25 -17.57 6.50
C ARG A 107 14.07 -17.06 7.93
N ALA A 108 12.87 -17.17 8.49
CA ALA A 108 12.63 -16.78 9.89
C ALA A 108 13.42 -17.68 10.86
N GLU A 109 13.54 -18.98 10.57
CA GLU A 109 14.38 -19.91 11.34
C GLU A 109 15.87 -19.57 11.23
N GLU A 110 16.36 -19.24 10.03
CA GLU A 110 17.73 -18.76 9.81
C GLU A 110 18.01 -17.43 10.52
N ASP A 111 17.07 -16.48 10.48
CA ASP A 111 17.19 -15.20 11.19
C ASP A 111 17.25 -15.43 12.71
N ARG A 112 16.51 -16.41 13.22
CA ARG A 112 16.58 -16.81 14.63
C ARG A 112 17.95 -17.39 14.99
N THR A 113 18.50 -18.30 14.18
CA THR A 113 19.83 -18.89 14.47
C THR A 113 20.96 -17.88 14.36
N ARG A 114 20.84 -16.91 13.45
CA ARG A 114 21.79 -15.79 13.29
C ARG A 114 21.59 -14.65 14.29
N ASN A 115 20.67 -14.81 15.24
CA ASN A 115 20.29 -13.79 16.23
C ASN A 115 19.82 -12.45 15.60
N ASN A 116 19.34 -12.48 14.35
CA ASN A 116 18.75 -11.35 13.64
C ASN A 116 17.30 -11.11 14.09
N THR A 117 17.19 -10.70 15.34
CA THR A 117 15.91 -10.59 16.07
C THR A 117 14.90 -9.68 15.35
N ARG A 118 15.36 -8.64 14.65
CA ARG A 118 14.48 -7.68 13.95
C ARG A 118 13.77 -8.33 12.77
N GLU A 119 14.49 -8.99 11.87
CA GLU A 119 13.87 -9.61 10.69
C GLU A 119 13.04 -10.84 11.07
N PHE A 120 13.45 -11.56 12.12
CA PHE A 120 12.61 -12.59 12.74
C PHE A 120 11.26 -12.03 13.22
N TYR A 121 11.23 -10.93 13.98
CA TYR A 121 9.95 -10.34 14.40
C TYR A 121 9.17 -9.72 13.25
N ARG A 122 9.85 -9.22 12.21
CA ARG A 122 9.18 -8.70 11.01
C ARG A 122 8.44 -9.81 10.25
N THR A 123 9.08 -10.96 10.05
CA THR A 123 8.46 -12.13 9.42
C THR A 123 7.41 -12.74 10.33
N SER A 124 7.66 -12.87 11.63
CA SER A 124 6.66 -13.31 12.62
C SER A 124 5.41 -12.43 12.62
N ARG A 125 5.57 -11.10 12.57
CA ARG A 125 4.47 -10.14 12.48
C ARG A 125 3.63 -10.31 11.22
N PHE A 126 4.23 -10.77 10.11
CA PHE A 126 3.46 -11.08 8.90
C PHE A 126 2.48 -12.24 9.14
N PHE A 127 2.91 -13.28 9.87
CA PHE A 127 2.07 -14.44 10.21
C PHE A 127 1.06 -14.16 11.33
N SER A 128 1.45 -13.39 12.34
CA SER A 128 0.59 -13.05 13.49
C SER A 128 -0.35 -11.87 13.22
N LYS A 129 -0.31 -11.29 12.02
CA LYS A 129 -1.21 -10.19 11.66
C LYS A 129 -2.64 -10.72 11.53
N GLU A 130 -3.37 -10.62 12.62
CA GLU A 130 -4.81 -10.83 12.63
C GLU A 130 -5.49 -9.83 11.68
N TYR A 131 -6.49 -10.33 10.96
CA TYR A 131 -7.36 -9.46 10.18
C TYR A 131 -8.18 -8.60 11.13
N LYS A 132 -7.82 -7.31 11.20
CA LYS A 132 -8.63 -6.31 11.88
C LYS A 132 -9.58 -5.70 10.86
N PRO A 133 -10.89 -5.98 10.92
CA PRO A 133 -11.84 -5.29 10.06
C PRO A 133 -11.67 -3.79 10.30
N LYS A 134 -11.53 -3.02 9.22
CA LYS A 134 -11.57 -1.57 9.34
C LYS A 134 -12.99 -1.18 9.72
N ALA A 135 -13.20 -0.79 10.97
CA ALA A 135 -14.44 -0.18 11.40
C ALA A 135 -14.47 1.25 10.84
N TYR A 136 -15.35 1.49 9.87
CA TYR A 136 -15.65 2.83 9.36
C TYR A 136 -16.69 3.45 10.28
N GLY A 137 -16.31 3.71 11.53
CA GLY A 137 -17.18 4.32 12.52
C GLY A 137 -16.53 5.55 13.12
N VAL A 138 -17.27 6.66 13.18
CA VAL A 138 -16.87 7.88 13.89
C VAL A 138 -17.36 7.76 15.33
N LYS A 139 -16.54 8.10 16.33
CA LYS A 139 -17.02 8.12 17.71
C LYS A 139 -17.66 9.46 18.03
N ASP A 140 -18.80 9.41 18.71
CA ASP A 140 -19.42 10.61 19.26
C ASP A 140 -18.69 11.10 20.53
N LYS A 141 -19.07 12.27 21.08
CA LYS A 141 -18.57 12.86 22.32
C LYS A 141 -18.71 11.91 23.52
N GLU A 142 -19.75 11.10 23.52
CA GLU A 142 -20.05 10.10 24.56
C GLU A 142 -19.33 8.75 24.31
N GLY A 143 -18.55 8.66 23.24
CA GLY A 143 -17.77 7.46 22.90
C GLY A 143 -18.54 6.38 22.13
N GLN A 144 -19.82 6.61 21.79
CA GLN A 144 -20.63 5.72 20.97
C GLN A 144 -20.17 5.73 19.50
N VAL A 145 -20.24 4.58 18.82
CA VAL A 145 -19.77 4.44 17.43
C VAL A 145 -20.90 4.73 16.44
N ILE A 146 -20.77 5.83 15.70
CA ILE A 146 -21.63 6.24 14.59
C ILE A 146 -21.16 5.53 13.32
N MET A 147 -22.02 4.70 12.73
CA MET A 147 -21.73 4.03 11.44
C MET A 147 -22.41 4.71 10.23
N GLN A 148 -23.36 5.62 10.45
CA GLN A 148 -24.05 6.32 9.37
C GLN A 148 -23.21 7.47 8.83
N GLN A 149 -23.16 7.62 7.51
CA GLN A 149 -22.33 8.63 6.86
C GLN A 149 -22.77 10.07 7.16
N LYS A 150 -24.10 10.33 7.23
CA LYS A 150 -24.65 11.66 7.51
C LYS A 150 -24.30 12.14 8.92
N GLU A 151 -24.59 11.31 9.91
CA GLU A 151 -24.26 11.55 11.32
C GLU A 151 -22.74 11.68 11.51
N GLY A 152 -21.94 10.89 10.78
CA GLY A 152 -20.49 11.02 10.78
C GLY A 152 -20.01 12.38 10.29
N LEU A 153 -20.59 12.92 9.20
CA LEU A 153 -20.25 14.24 8.67
C LEU A 153 -20.65 15.37 9.63
N GLU A 154 -21.82 15.27 10.26
CA GLU A 154 -22.26 16.22 11.29
C GLU A 154 -21.30 16.21 12.49
N ARG A 155 -20.89 15.02 12.94
CA ARG A 155 -19.91 14.89 14.03
C ARG A 155 -18.52 15.44 13.66
N TRP A 156 -18.12 15.30 12.39
CA TRP A 156 -16.90 15.92 11.88
C TRP A 156 -17.00 17.45 11.88
N LYS A 157 -18.13 18.01 11.43
CA LYS A 157 -18.38 19.45 11.46
C LYS A 157 -18.27 19.98 12.88
N GLU A 158 -18.97 19.36 13.83
CA GLU A 158 -18.94 19.74 15.24
C GLU A 158 -17.52 19.64 15.86
N TYR A 159 -16.78 18.58 15.52
CA TYR A 159 -15.39 18.40 15.98
C TYR A 159 -14.49 19.54 15.52
N PHE A 160 -14.52 19.84 14.21
CA PHE A 160 -13.65 20.84 13.61
C PHE A 160 -14.06 22.26 14.01
N GLU A 161 -15.35 22.52 14.17
CA GLU A 161 -15.84 23.79 14.67
C GLU A 161 -15.32 24.07 16.09
N GLY A 162 -15.36 23.08 16.99
CA GLY A 162 -14.76 23.23 18.32
C GLY A 162 -13.22 23.25 18.34
N LEU A 163 -12.56 22.54 17.42
CA LEU A 163 -11.09 22.48 17.35
C LEU A 163 -10.48 23.76 16.75
N LEU A 164 -11.12 24.32 15.71
CA LEU A 164 -10.60 25.46 14.95
C LEU A 164 -11.10 26.80 15.49
N ASN A 165 -12.31 26.84 16.06
CA ASN A 165 -12.90 28.07 16.61
C ASN A 165 -12.89 28.12 18.14
N GLY A 166 -12.45 27.05 18.82
CA GLY A 166 -12.23 27.06 20.26
C GLY A 166 -10.99 27.86 20.61
N GLU A 167 -11.02 28.55 21.75
CA GLU A 167 -9.83 29.18 22.33
C GLU A 167 -8.70 28.15 22.39
N VAL A 168 -7.54 28.51 21.86
CA VAL A 168 -6.31 27.72 21.98
C VAL A 168 -6.10 27.50 23.46
N ARG A 169 -6.45 26.31 23.95
CA ARG A 169 -5.99 25.88 25.26
C ARG A 169 -4.48 25.85 25.12
N GLU A 170 -3.81 26.84 25.72
CA GLU A 170 -2.39 26.80 25.94
C GLU A 170 -2.13 25.44 26.57
N ARG A 171 -1.62 24.52 25.75
CA ARG A 171 -1.16 23.25 26.22
C ARG A 171 0.04 23.66 27.05
N GLN A 172 -0.14 23.70 28.37
CA GLN A 172 0.96 23.87 29.29
C GLN A 172 1.87 22.67 29.01
N GLU A 173 2.87 22.88 28.16
CA GLU A 173 3.97 21.96 28.06
C GLU A 173 4.53 21.89 29.47
N PRO A 174 4.55 20.70 30.10
CA PRO A 174 5.17 20.58 31.40
C PRO A 174 6.58 21.12 31.23
N THR A 175 6.87 22.24 31.86
CA THR A 175 8.23 22.77 31.91
C THR A 175 9.01 21.79 32.78
N ILE A 176 9.56 20.76 32.15
CA ILE A 176 10.45 19.80 32.81
C ILE A 176 11.72 20.61 33.11
N LYS A 177 11.79 21.14 34.33
CA LYS A 177 13.03 21.74 34.84
C LYS A 177 14.00 20.60 35.10
N TYR A 178 14.89 20.34 34.14
CA TYR A 178 16.01 19.43 34.34
C TYR A 178 16.95 20.03 35.39
N GLN A 179 16.85 19.55 36.63
CA GLN A 179 17.86 19.81 37.66
C GLN A 179 19.04 18.86 37.41
N ASN A 180 19.87 19.20 36.43
CA ASN A 180 21.10 18.47 36.19
C ASN A 180 22.19 19.09 37.06
N VAL A 181 22.53 18.44 38.18
CA VAL A 181 23.87 18.58 38.76
C VAL A 181 24.79 17.83 37.81
N GLN A 182 25.25 18.49 36.74
CA GLN A 182 26.19 17.88 35.83
C GLN A 182 27.54 17.77 36.55
N PRO A 183 28.09 16.57 36.76
CA PRO A 183 29.46 16.44 37.22
C PRO A 183 30.38 17.15 36.22
N ARG A 184 31.52 17.68 36.67
CA ARG A 184 32.51 18.28 35.80
C ARG A 184 33.14 17.16 34.96
N ILE A 185 32.65 16.98 33.74
CA ILE A 185 33.16 16.02 32.77
C ILE A 185 34.30 16.70 32.01
N GLU A 186 35.44 16.02 31.88
CA GLU A 186 36.55 16.49 31.07
C GLU A 186 36.18 16.48 29.58
N ILE A 187 36.79 17.38 28.79
CA ILE A 187 36.49 17.48 27.36
C ILE A 187 36.94 16.18 26.69
N PRO A 188 36.04 15.45 26.00
CA PRO A 188 36.40 14.18 25.39
C PRO A 188 37.40 14.36 24.25
N SER A 189 38.29 13.38 24.08
CA SER A 189 39.24 13.35 22.96
C SER A 189 38.53 13.01 21.64
N ILE A 190 39.09 13.45 20.51
CA ILE A 190 38.56 13.13 19.17
C ILE A 190 38.47 11.61 18.97
N GLU A 191 39.47 10.86 19.44
CA GLU A 191 39.50 9.40 19.35
C GLU A 191 38.36 8.73 20.14
N GLU A 192 38.00 9.30 21.29
CA GLU A 192 36.88 8.81 22.10
C GLU A 192 35.54 9.05 21.42
N VAL A 193 35.40 10.21 20.76
CA VAL A 193 34.19 10.55 19.98
C VAL A 193 34.05 9.62 18.78
N GLU A 194 35.12 9.37 18.04
CA GLU A 194 35.10 8.43 16.90
C GLU A 194 34.77 7.01 17.35
N LYS A 195 35.34 6.56 18.47
CA LYS A 195 35.02 5.25 19.05
C LYS A 195 33.56 5.16 19.48
N ALA A 196 33.05 6.20 20.13
CA ALA A 196 31.65 6.26 20.56
C ALA A 196 30.67 6.23 19.38
N ILE A 197 30.98 6.94 18.28
CA ILE A 197 30.20 6.90 17.04
C ILE A 197 30.19 5.48 16.46
N ASN A 198 31.35 4.84 16.36
CA ASN A 198 31.46 3.47 15.83
C ASN A 198 30.72 2.43 16.69
N GLU A 199 30.59 2.66 18.00
CA GLU A 199 29.85 1.80 18.93
C GLU A 199 28.32 2.03 18.90
N LEU A 200 27.84 3.05 18.16
CA LEU A 200 26.41 3.35 18.07
C LEU A 200 25.61 2.20 17.45
N LYS A 201 24.57 1.78 18.17
CA LYS A 201 23.66 0.73 17.69
C LYS A 201 22.67 1.31 16.67
N ASN A 202 22.78 0.86 15.42
CA ASN A 202 21.83 1.18 14.37
C ASN A 202 20.41 0.68 14.68
N ASN A 203 19.41 1.42 14.19
CA ASN A 203 17.97 1.13 14.34
C ASN A 203 17.40 1.35 15.77
N LYS A 204 18.03 2.21 16.57
CA LYS A 204 17.43 2.76 17.79
C LYS A 204 16.50 3.94 17.46
N ALA A 205 15.57 4.20 18.37
CA ALA A 205 14.71 5.37 18.27
C ALA A 205 15.58 6.64 18.31
N PRO A 206 15.32 7.63 17.45
CA PRO A 206 16.00 8.90 17.52
C PRO A 206 15.63 9.62 18.83
N GLY A 207 16.57 10.35 19.41
CA GLY A 207 16.33 11.18 20.59
C GLY A 207 15.49 12.43 20.28
N GLU A 208 15.42 13.37 21.22
CA GLU A 208 14.64 14.62 21.08
C GLU A 208 15.00 15.44 19.82
N ILE A 209 16.23 15.30 19.31
CA ILE A 209 16.74 16.00 18.13
C ILE A 209 16.37 15.28 16.82
N LEU A 210 15.60 14.18 16.88
CA LEU A 210 15.12 13.39 15.72
C LEU A 210 16.22 12.81 14.81
N LEU A 211 17.49 12.89 15.20
CA LEU A 211 18.61 12.27 14.49
C LEU A 211 18.78 10.81 14.91
N SER A 212 18.81 9.91 13.93
CA SER A 212 19.07 8.49 14.14
C SER A 212 20.56 8.19 13.97
N SER A 213 21.10 7.27 14.78
CA SER A 213 22.50 6.82 14.71
C SER A 213 22.91 6.33 13.31
N ARG A 214 21.94 5.91 12.48
CA ARG A 214 22.18 5.49 11.10
C ARG A 214 22.83 6.58 10.24
N PHE A 215 22.66 7.85 10.60
CA PHE A 215 23.20 9.00 9.88
C PHE A 215 24.51 9.52 10.48
N MET A 216 25.02 8.88 11.54
CA MET A 216 26.25 9.28 12.24
C MET A 216 27.43 8.36 11.93
N ASN A 217 27.20 7.17 11.37
CA ASN A 217 28.23 6.21 10.95
C ASN A 217 28.54 6.30 9.46
#